data_AF-A0A7C6ZV86-F1
#
_entry.id   AF-A0A7C6ZV86-F1
#
_cell.length_a   1.000
_cell.length_b   1.000
_cell.length_c   1.000
_cell.angle_alpha   90.00
_cell.angle_beta   90.00
_cell.angle_gamma   90.00
#
_symmetry.space_group_name_H-M   'P 1'
#
loop_
_entity.id
_entity.type
_entity.pdbx_description
1 polymer ?
#
loop_
_entity_poly.entity_id
_entity_poly.type
_entity_poly.pdbx_seq_one_letter_code
_entity_poly.pdbx_strand_id
1 'polypeptide(L)'
;MTNTLSVTDGTTTISLTSSGVVLTSYMPKAPDFDAATGDYKSVTESIEFMIIDTTTANVQAKLAALDRLLQGAQRAQAGRAARVYLHFQAGSDAAAWRSEVLDYRLELGEDAAVGLYQLRLECRLIIVRRYYWESTTLTTLPLSNGNGSGATSGLNIYNHDDSGTGHDNWVQIASADVTGVLPAGCQIRLTNDIGATRTYSKIYLALNAFSDPGNFTHILEGESRASGGSIVSDAAYSNGQALSFALGSGSTPGTSTFVWTLPAATLQDAAGRLFRLLVRFAGGLGTTTAYAEVRAANGANVLWRGDNVALPDLYGGLTDFGVVPLPPGGYSTAYGALTLALTFTGIAARYLDFIQLTPMDAFVLLECMAPCAHGEAVVYDSIEDRQYILSGATELGYVTASGGRLLLQPGVINRLIVLQENTTGTNRGEISESFTVLLRYRPRRLTI
;
A
#
# COMPACT_ATOMS: atom_id res chain seq x y z
N MET A 1 -2.14 34.56 -15.01
CA MET A 1 -2.89 33.86 -16.08
C MET A 1 -4.31 33.65 -15.60
N THR A 2 -5.27 33.33 -16.47
CA THR A 2 -6.65 33.02 -16.07
C THR A 2 -6.71 31.61 -15.49
N ASN A 3 -7.61 31.36 -14.54
CA ASN A 3 -7.87 30.00 -14.06
C ASN A 3 -8.27 29.07 -15.21
N THR A 4 -7.81 27.82 -15.20
CA THR A 4 -8.27 26.80 -16.14
C THR A 4 -9.06 25.73 -15.40
N LEU A 5 -10.15 25.27 -16.02
CA LEU A 5 -11.02 24.25 -15.47
C LEU A 5 -11.46 23.29 -16.59
N SER A 6 -11.38 21.99 -16.35
CA SER A 6 -11.85 20.98 -17.29
C SER A 6 -12.34 19.72 -16.59
N VAL A 7 -13.14 18.92 -17.29
CA VAL A 7 -13.57 17.59 -16.86
C VAL A 7 -12.97 16.57 -17.81
N THR A 8 -12.42 15.47 -17.29
CA THR A 8 -11.75 14.45 -18.10
C THR A 8 -11.88 13.05 -17.52
N ASP A 9 -11.95 12.03 -18.39
CA ASP A 9 -11.81 10.61 -18.03
C ASP A 9 -10.45 10.03 -18.45
N GLY A 10 -9.51 10.90 -18.86
CA GLY A 10 -8.20 10.53 -19.41
C GLY A 10 -8.19 10.29 -20.93
N THR A 11 -9.36 10.09 -21.56
CA THR A 11 -9.51 9.95 -23.02
C THR A 11 -10.21 11.15 -23.63
N THR A 12 -11.35 11.53 -23.05
CA THR A 12 -12.15 12.69 -23.41
C THR A 12 -11.90 13.80 -22.41
N THR A 13 -11.64 15.01 -22.89
CA THR A 13 -11.47 16.21 -22.04
C THR A 13 -12.36 17.33 -22.55
N ILE A 14 -13.15 17.92 -21.65
CA ILE A 14 -14.02 19.05 -21.94
C ILE A 14 -13.57 20.23 -21.09
N SER A 15 -13.13 21.29 -21.75
CA SER A 15 -12.77 22.55 -21.10
C SER A 15 -14.01 23.32 -20.68
N LEU A 16 -13.99 23.88 -19.47
CA LEU A 16 -15.01 24.77 -18.92
C LEU A 16 -14.57 26.25 -18.93
N THR A 17 -13.37 26.53 -19.45
CA THR A 17 -12.78 27.88 -19.53
C THR A 17 -12.36 28.29 -20.94
N SER A 18 -12.46 27.36 -21.92
CA SER A 18 -12.04 27.60 -23.30
C SER A 18 -12.87 26.76 -24.29
N SER A 19 -12.52 26.79 -25.57
CA SER A 19 -13.19 26.01 -26.63
C SER A 19 -14.68 26.30 -26.76
N GLY A 20 -15.06 27.58 -26.69
CA GLY A 20 -16.46 28.03 -26.70
C GLY A 20 -17.20 27.69 -25.42
N VAL A 21 -16.49 27.67 -24.30
CA VAL A 21 -17.04 27.70 -22.95
C VAL A 21 -16.36 28.83 -22.18
N VAL A 22 -17.14 29.62 -21.46
CA VAL A 22 -16.66 30.72 -20.62
C VAL A 22 -17.03 30.43 -19.18
N LEU A 23 -16.04 30.27 -18.31
CA LEU A 23 -16.24 30.11 -16.88
C LEU A 23 -16.72 31.43 -16.28
N THR A 24 -17.87 31.43 -15.62
CA THR A 24 -18.43 32.64 -15.00
C THR A 24 -18.16 32.65 -13.49
N SER A 25 -18.22 31.51 -12.82
CA SER A 25 -17.94 31.40 -11.39
C SER A 25 -17.48 30.00 -11.01
N TYR A 26 -16.34 29.91 -10.31
CA TYR A 26 -15.93 28.70 -9.61
C TYR A 26 -14.84 29.03 -8.58
N MET A 27 -15.04 28.53 -7.37
CA MET A 27 -14.06 28.59 -6.29
C MET A 27 -14.05 27.23 -5.57
N PRO A 28 -12.94 26.47 -5.62
CA PRO A 28 -12.83 25.20 -4.92
C PRO A 28 -13.10 25.36 -3.43
N LYS A 29 -13.96 24.50 -2.86
CA LYS A 29 -14.23 24.50 -1.42
C LYS A 29 -13.31 23.52 -0.68
N ALA A 30 -12.90 23.89 0.53
CA ALA A 30 -12.27 22.94 1.44
C ALA A 30 -13.33 21.92 1.95
N PRO A 31 -12.94 20.68 2.24
CA PRO A 31 -13.84 19.70 2.84
C PRO A 31 -14.06 19.97 4.32
N ASP A 32 -15.23 19.56 4.81
CA ASP A 32 -15.51 19.49 6.24
C ASP A 32 -14.87 18.24 6.85
N PHE A 33 -14.34 18.37 8.06
CA PHE A 33 -13.86 17.23 8.86
C PHE A 33 -15.02 16.63 9.67
N ASP A 34 -15.22 15.32 9.57
CA ASP A 34 -16.16 14.58 10.39
C ASP A 34 -15.44 14.02 11.62
N ALA A 35 -15.62 14.69 12.77
CA ALA A 35 -15.03 14.24 14.02
C ALA A 35 -15.56 12.88 14.50
N ALA A 36 -16.74 12.43 14.03
CA ALA A 36 -17.29 11.14 14.44
C ALA A 36 -16.61 9.96 13.71
N THR A 37 -16.21 10.15 12.46
CA THR A 37 -15.49 9.13 11.68
C THR A 37 -13.98 9.34 11.69
N GLY A 38 -13.51 10.54 12.05
CA GLY A 38 -12.09 10.91 11.96
C GLY A 38 -11.62 11.18 10.53
N ASP A 39 -12.56 11.41 9.60
CA ASP A 39 -12.28 11.52 8.16
C ASP A 39 -12.91 12.79 7.55
N TYR A 40 -12.43 13.18 6.38
CA TYR A 40 -12.99 14.31 5.61
C TYR A 40 -14.18 13.89 4.75
N LYS A 41 -15.18 14.77 4.65
CA LYS A 41 -16.36 14.58 3.80
C LYS A 41 -16.07 14.95 2.35
N SER A 42 -16.66 14.23 1.42
CA SER A 42 -16.72 14.62 0.01
C SER A 42 -17.31 16.02 -0.15
N VAL A 43 -16.82 16.77 -1.13
CA VAL A 43 -17.18 18.19 -1.31
C VAL A 43 -18.28 18.31 -2.35
N THR A 44 -19.36 19.00 -2.00
CA THR A 44 -20.39 19.43 -2.95
C THR A 44 -20.18 20.89 -3.33
N GLU A 45 -19.98 21.15 -4.62
CA GLU A 45 -19.70 22.50 -5.14
C GLU A 45 -20.34 22.74 -6.50
N SER A 46 -20.52 24.02 -6.84
CA SER A 46 -21.16 24.48 -8.06
C SER A 46 -20.16 25.19 -8.96
N ILE A 47 -20.20 24.87 -10.24
CA ILE A 47 -19.43 25.50 -11.31
C ILE A 47 -20.44 26.15 -12.25
N GLU A 48 -20.29 27.45 -12.46
CA GLU A 48 -21.14 28.22 -13.38
C GLU A 48 -20.33 28.58 -14.62
N PHE A 49 -20.90 28.32 -15.79
CA PHE A 49 -20.27 28.58 -17.07
C PHE A 49 -21.31 28.83 -18.16
N MET A 50 -20.86 29.43 -19.26
CA MET A 50 -21.66 29.67 -20.45
C MET A 50 -21.06 28.94 -21.64
N ILE A 51 -21.85 28.14 -22.34
CA ILE A 51 -21.48 27.55 -23.63
C ILE A 51 -21.83 28.55 -24.73
N ILE A 52 -20.83 28.91 -25.54
CA ILE A 52 -20.98 29.85 -26.66
C ILE A 52 -20.45 29.19 -27.93
N ASP A 53 -21.25 29.22 -28.99
CA ASP A 53 -20.85 28.68 -30.30
C ASP A 53 -21.50 29.44 -31.46
N THR A 54 -21.25 29.00 -32.69
CA THR A 54 -21.76 29.61 -33.93
C THR A 54 -23.06 28.97 -34.43
N THR A 55 -23.45 27.81 -33.89
CA THR A 55 -24.71 27.13 -34.23
C THR A 55 -25.35 26.48 -33.01
N THR A 56 -26.69 26.40 -32.98
CA THR A 56 -27.42 25.75 -31.88
C THR A 56 -27.06 24.27 -31.77
N ALA A 57 -26.80 23.61 -32.90
CA ALA A 57 -26.34 22.22 -32.95
C ALA A 57 -25.01 22.03 -32.22
N ASN A 58 -24.05 22.95 -32.36
CA ASN A 58 -22.78 22.87 -31.66
C ASN A 58 -22.93 23.07 -30.15
N VAL A 59 -23.78 24.02 -29.72
CA VAL A 59 -24.08 24.23 -28.29
C VAL A 59 -24.69 22.96 -27.68
N GLN A 60 -25.67 22.35 -28.35
CA GLN A 60 -26.30 21.10 -27.91
C GLN A 60 -25.30 19.93 -27.90
N ALA A 61 -24.45 19.81 -28.92
CA ALA A 61 -23.45 18.75 -29.00
C ALA A 61 -22.44 18.84 -27.85
N LYS A 62 -22.00 20.04 -27.48
CA LYS A 62 -21.12 20.26 -26.32
C LYS A 62 -21.79 19.90 -25.00
N LEU A 63 -23.04 20.35 -24.81
CA LEU A 63 -23.82 19.99 -23.63
C LEU A 63 -23.98 18.47 -23.49
N ALA A 64 -24.36 17.79 -24.58
CA ALA A 64 -24.52 16.34 -24.61
C ALA A 64 -23.19 15.58 -24.45
N ALA A 65 -22.06 16.13 -24.91
CA ALA A 65 -20.75 15.56 -24.64
C ALA A 65 -20.37 15.65 -23.16
N LEU A 66 -20.63 16.81 -22.53
CA LEU A 66 -20.39 17.01 -21.10
C LEU A 66 -21.24 16.08 -20.25
N ASP A 67 -22.54 15.99 -20.55
CA ASP A 67 -23.44 15.11 -19.80
C ASP A 67 -23.02 13.63 -19.94
N ARG A 68 -22.70 13.15 -21.15
CA ARG A 68 -22.21 11.77 -21.35
C ARG A 68 -20.93 11.46 -20.58
N LEU A 69 -19.99 12.41 -20.54
CA LEU A 69 -18.75 12.28 -19.77
C LEU A 69 -19.07 12.17 -18.27
N LEU A 70 -19.92 13.05 -17.74
CA LEU A 70 -20.28 13.08 -16.32
C LEU A 70 -21.12 11.88 -15.88
N GLN A 71 -21.99 11.32 -16.74
CA GLN A 71 -22.63 10.02 -16.48
C GLN A 71 -21.59 8.90 -16.27
N GLY A 72 -20.38 9.04 -16.81
CA GLY A 72 -19.25 8.16 -16.55
C GLY A 72 -18.83 8.13 -15.08
N ALA A 73 -18.93 9.27 -14.38
CA ALA A 73 -18.58 9.39 -12.96
C ALA A 73 -19.41 8.44 -12.09
N GLN A 74 -20.74 8.46 -12.27
CA GLN A 74 -21.67 7.57 -11.56
C GLN A 74 -21.42 6.10 -11.91
N ARG A 75 -21.14 5.78 -13.18
CA ARG A 75 -20.81 4.41 -13.60
C ARG A 75 -19.48 3.92 -13.01
N ALA A 76 -18.51 4.81 -12.82
CA ALA A 76 -17.23 4.50 -12.20
C ALA A 76 -17.39 4.12 -10.72
N GLN A 77 -18.35 4.72 -10.00
CA GLN A 77 -18.66 4.34 -8.61
C GLN A 77 -19.21 2.90 -8.49
N ALA A 78 -19.80 2.37 -9.57
CA ALA A 78 -20.21 0.96 -9.64
C ALA A 78 -19.10 0.02 -10.17
N GLY A 79 -17.88 0.52 -10.38
CA GLY A 79 -16.75 -0.23 -10.94
C GLY A 79 -16.86 -0.55 -12.44
N ARG A 80 -17.74 0.15 -13.18
CA ARG A 80 -18.10 -0.17 -14.57
C ARG A 80 -17.54 0.79 -15.62
N ALA A 81 -16.77 1.80 -15.23
CA ALA A 81 -16.23 2.81 -16.13
C ALA A 81 -14.93 3.45 -15.61
N ALA A 82 -14.22 4.15 -16.49
CA ALA A 82 -13.11 5.01 -16.12
C ALA A 82 -13.57 6.13 -15.18
N ARG A 83 -12.71 6.49 -14.21
CA ARG A 83 -12.97 7.60 -13.28
C ARG A 83 -12.95 8.92 -14.02
N VAL A 84 -13.87 9.80 -13.64
CA VAL A 84 -13.96 11.15 -14.17
C VAL A 84 -13.37 12.11 -13.15
N TYR A 85 -12.53 13.02 -13.61
CA TYR A 85 -11.80 13.98 -12.79
C TYR A 85 -12.16 15.40 -13.18
N LEU A 86 -12.33 16.25 -12.18
CA LEU A 86 -12.28 17.70 -12.33
C LEU A 86 -10.82 18.14 -12.26
N HIS A 87 -10.33 18.81 -13.30
CA HIS A 87 -8.99 19.39 -13.36
C HIS A 87 -9.09 20.90 -13.15
N PHE A 88 -8.32 21.43 -12.20
CA PHE A 88 -8.25 22.86 -11.92
C PHE A 88 -6.80 23.33 -11.83
N GLN A 89 -6.51 24.47 -12.45
CA GLN A 89 -5.26 25.20 -12.27
C GLN A 89 -5.59 26.66 -11.98
N ALA A 90 -5.21 27.13 -10.79
CA ALA A 90 -5.30 28.54 -10.47
C ALA A 90 -4.35 29.34 -11.38
N GLY A 91 -4.70 30.59 -11.67
CA GLY A 91 -3.98 31.43 -12.63
C GLY A 91 -2.50 31.71 -12.33
N SER A 92 -2.02 31.41 -11.12
CA SER A 92 -0.63 31.51 -10.69
C SER A 92 0.03 30.16 -10.41
N ASP A 93 -0.72 29.06 -10.46
CA ASP A 93 -0.21 27.73 -10.13
C ASP A 93 0.65 27.19 -11.28
N ALA A 94 1.80 26.59 -10.91
CA ALA A 94 2.70 25.98 -11.87
C ALA A 94 2.15 24.66 -12.47
N ALA A 95 1.19 24.03 -11.82
CA ALA A 95 0.62 22.75 -12.24
C ALA A 95 -0.89 22.66 -11.95
N ALA A 96 -1.60 21.91 -12.79
CA ALA A 96 -2.99 21.55 -12.58
C ALA A 96 -3.12 20.40 -11.56
N TRP A 97 -4.22 20.45 -10.83
CA TRP A 97 -4.61 19.46 -9.83
C TRP A 97 -5.92 18.83 -10.23
N ARG A 98 -6.15 17.60 -9.77
CA ARG A 98 -7.36 16.84 -10.07
C ARG A 98 -8.08 16.37 -8.82
N SER A 99 -9.40 16.25 -8.90
CA SER A 99 -10.20 15.55 -7.92
C SER A 99 -11.23 14.68 -8.62
N GLU A 100 -11.43 13.45 -8.13
CA GLU A 100 -12.40 12.53 -8.71
C GLU A 100 -13.82 13.04 -8.46
N VAL A 101 -14.61 13.12 -9.52
CA VAL A 101 -16.05 13.39 -9.48
C VAL A 101 -16.77 12.08 -9.17
N LEU A 102 -17.57 12.09 -8.12
CA LEU A 102 -18.32 10.93 -7.63
C LEU A 102 -19.78 10.96 -8.13
N ASP A 103 -20.36 12.16 -8.15
CA ASP A 103 -21.73 12.39 -8.59
C ASP A 103 -21.87 13.79 -9.19
N TYR A 104 -22.93 14.03 -9.94
CA TYR A 104 -23.19 15.31 -10.58
C TYR A 104 -24.67 15.59 -10.80
N ARG A 105 -24.98 16.88 -10.99
CA ARG A 105 -26.25 17.39 -11.48
C ARG A 105 -25.95 18.59 -12.37
N LEU A 106 -26.36 18.50 -13.63
CA LEU A 106 -26.22 19.59 -14.60
C LEU A 106 -27.56 20.30 -14.77
N GLU A 107 -27.55 21.60 -14.56
CA GLU A 107 -28.72 22.46 -14.70
C GLU A 107 -28.49 23.51 -15.77
N LEU A 108 -29.58 23.87 -16.45
CA LEU A 108 -29.58 24.97 -17.42
C LEU A 108 -30.12 26.23 -16.73
N GLY A 109 -29.68 27.40 -17.18
CA GLY A 109 -30.19 28.68 -16.70
C GLY A 109 -31.70 28.83 -16.93
N GLU A 110 -32.34 29.72 -16.17
CA GLU A 110 -33.81 29.93 -16.22
C GLU A 110 -34.32 30.25 -17.64
N ASP A 111 -33.49 30.91 -18.45
CA ASP A 111 -33.77 31.28 -19.84
C ASP A 111 -33.13 30.34 -20.89
N ALA A 112 -32.90 29.07 -20.57
CA ALA A 112 -32.18 28.12 -21.43
C ALA A 112 -32.71 28.04 -22.88
N ALA A 113 -34.02 28.16 -23.09
CA ALA A 113 -34.63 28.17 -24.42
C ALA A 113 -34.19 29.38 -25.25
N VAL A 114 -34.15 30.56 -24.62
CA VAL A 114 -33.66 31.81 -25.24
C VAL A 114 -32.14 31.72 -25.44
N GLY A 115 -31.41 31.22 -24.45
CA GLY A 115 -29.96 31.02 -24.53
C GLY A 115 -29.54 30.09 -25.68
N LEU A 116 -30.26 29.00 -25.91
CA LEU A 116 -30.03 28.10 -27.05
C LEU A 116 -30.27 28.79 -28.40
N TYR A 117 -31.30 29.62 -28.51
CA TYR A 117 -31.58 30.41 -29.71
C TYR A 117 -30.50 31.48 -29.94
N GLN A 118 -30.02 32.11 -28.88
CA GLN A 118 -28.96 33.13 -28.92
C GLN A 118 -27.54 32.56 -28.97
N LEU A 119 -27.40 31.24 -29.02
CA LEU A 119 -26.11 30.53 -29.06
C LEU A 119 -25.24 30.75 -27.82
N ARG A 120 -25.87 31.09 -26.69
CA ARG A 120 -25.27 31.42 -25.40
C ARG A 120 -26.06 30.74 -24.29
N LEU A 121 -25.67 29.52 -23.94
CA LEU A 121 -26.37 28.71 -22.95
C LEU A 121 -25.66 28.80 -21.60
N GLU A 122 -26.34 29.36 -20.62
CA GLU A 122 -25.89 29.36 -19.22
C GLU A 122 -26.15 27.99 -18.59
N CYS A 123 -25.14 27.48 -17.88
CA CYS A 123 -25.16 26.19 -17.23
C CYS A 123 -24.63 26.30 -15.80
N ARG A 124 -25.22 25.52 -14.90
CA ARG A 124 -24.71 25.28 -13.54
C ARG A 124 -24.46 23.80 -13.36
N LEU A 125 -23.20 23.42 -13.20
CA LEU A 125 -22.79 22.06 -12.88
C LEU A 125 -22.55 21.95 -11.37
N ILE A 126 -23.38 21.17 -10.70
CA ILE A 126 -23.19 20.79 -9.30
C ILE A 126 -22.49 19.44 -9.29
N ILE A 127 -21.37 19.32 -8.60
CA ILE A 127 -20.65 18.05 -8.45
C ILE A 127 -20.49 17.67 -6.99
N VAL A 128 -20.38 16.36 -6.76
CA VAL A 128 -19.80 15.80 -5.55
C VAL A 128 -18.44 15.24 -5.94
N ARG A 129 -17.36 15.74 -5.34
CA ARG A 129 -16.00 15.23 -5.57
C ARG A 129 -15.36 14.71 -4.30
N ARG A 130 -14.26 13.96 -4.45
CA ARG A 130 -13.45 13.58 -3.29
C ARG A 130 -12.97 14.81 -2.50
N TYR A 131 -12.76 14.59 -1.21
CA TYR A 131 -12.38 15.63 -0.27
C TYR A 131 -11.00 16.26 -0.56
N TYR A 132 -10.16 15.56 -1.33
CA TYR A 132 -8.81 16.00 -1.67
C TYR A 132 -8.66 16.34 -3.15
N TRP A 133 -7.63 17.14 -3.41
CA TRP A 133 -7.01 17.36 -4.70
C TRP A 133 -5.70 16.58 -4.76
N GLU A 134 -5.37 16.01 -5.90
CA GLU A 134 -4.08 15.36 -6.15
C GLU A 134 -3.41 15.90 -7.42
N SER A 135 -2.08 15.81 -7.49
CA SER A 135 -1.34 16.18 -8.70
C SER A 135 -1.86 15.42 -9.91
N THR A 136 -1.95 16.09 -11.07
CA THR A 136 -2.25 15.39 -12.33
C THR A 136 -1.10 14.49 -12.79
N THR A 137 0.13 14.89 -12.48
CA THR A 137 1.36 14.15 -12.79
C THR A 137 1.61 13.04 -11.78
N LEU A 138 1.78 11.82 -12.29
CA LEU A 138 2.27 10.67 -11.53
C LEU A 138 3.80 10.75 -11.44
N THR A 139 4.32 10.96 -10.23
CA THR A 139 5.74 11.19 -9.99
C THR A 139 6.42 9.92 -9.50
N THR A 140 7.55 9.55 -10.10
CA THR A 140 8.42 8.47 -9.58
C THR A 140 9.19 8.95 -8.37
N LEU A 141 9.14 8.17 -7.29
CA LEU A 141 9.86 8.46 -6.06
C LEU A 141 11.28 7.89 -6.10
N PRO A 142 12.28 8.65 -5.61
CA PRO A 142 13.61 8.11 -5.38
C PRO A 142 13.55 7.10 -4.21
N LEU A 143 14.13 5.92 -4.42
CA LEU A 143 14.16 4.83 -3.45
C LEU A 143 15.58 4.60 -2.95
N SER A 144 15.71 4.26 -1.67
CA SER A 144 16.99 3.90 -1.05
C SER A 144 16.88 2.64 -0.18
N ASN A 145 17.91 1.80 -0.21
CA ASN A 145 18.17 0.68 0.71
C ASN A 145 19.67 0.33 0.63
N GLY A 146 20.10 -0.85 1.10
CA GLY A 146 21.49 -1.31 1.01
C GLY A 146 21.99 -1.56 -0.43
N ASN A 147 21.11 -1.67 -1.43
CA ASN A 147 21.48 -1.81 -2.85
C ASN A 147 21.73 -0.48 -3.57
N GLY A 148 21.38 0.65 -2.97
CA GLY A 148 21.54 1.96 -3.62
C GLY A 148 20.76 3.08 -2.93
N SER A 149 21.06 4.32 -3.32
CA SER A 149 20.39 5.51 -2.78
C SER A 149 19.86 6.39 -3.90
N GLY A 150 18.64 6.90 -3.73
CA GLY A 150 18.02 7.85 -4.65
C GLY A 150 17.64 7.26 -6.02
N ALA A 151 17.44 5.95 -6.11
CA ALA A 151 17.17 5.25 -7.36
C ALA A 151 15.76 5.55 -7.89
N THR A 152 15.65 5.94 -9.16
CA THR A 152 14.37 6.28 -9.82
C THR A 152 14.00 5.34 -10.98
N SER A 153 14.87 4.39 -11.32
CA SER A 153 14.63 3.36 -12.34
C SER A 153 14.17 2.02 -11.75
N GLY A 154 14.09 1.93 -10.42
CA GLY A 154 13.81 0.71 -9.69
C GLY A 154 14.97 0.36 -8.74
N LEU A 155 14.67 -0.35 -7.66
CA LEU A 155 15.64 -0.77 -6.65
C LEU A 155 15.36 -2.20 -6.20
N ASN A 156 16.40 -3.02 -6.10
CA ASN A 156 16.24 -4.43 -5.77
C ASN A 156 15.96 -4.63 -4.29
N ILE A 157 15.13 -5.63 -4.01
CA ILE A 157 14.85 -6.18 -2.68
C ILE A 157 14.92 -7.70 -2.73
N TYR A 158 15.17 -8.33 -1.59
CA TYR A 158 15.16 -9.77 -1.39
C TYR A 158 14.03 -10.20 -0.45
N ASN A 159 13.74 -11.48 -0.39
CA ASN A 159 12.69 -12.03 0.46
C ASN A 159 13.15 -12.28 1.91
N HIS A 160 14.13 -11.49 2.36
CA HIS A 160 14.72 -11.49 3.71
C HIS A 160 15.48 -10.17 3.93
N ASP A 161 15.80 -9.88 5.18
CA ASP A 161 16.62 -8.72 5.57
C ASP A 161 17.66 -9.19 6.60
N ASP A 162 18.95 -9.04 6.29
CA ASP A 162 20.05 -9.54 7.12
C ASP A 162 21.31 -8.65 7.03
N SER A 163 22.41 -9.09 7.65
CA SER A 163 23.66 -8.31 7.71
C SER A 163 24.44 -8.25 6.39
N GLY A 164 24.01 -8.98 5.36
CA GLY A 164 24.59 -9.00 4.03
C GLY A 164 24.32 -7.70 3.26
N THR A 165 25.32 -7.26 2.49
CA THR A 165 25.19 -6.04 1.68
C THR A 165 24.05 -6.17 0.66
N GLY A 166 23.05 -5.29 0.76
CA GLY A 166 21.92 -5.26 -0.17
C GLY A 166 20.89 -6.37 0.08
N HIS A 167 21.01 -7.13 1.17
CA HIS A 167 19.99 -8.06 1.60
C HIS A 167 18.92 -7.30 2.39
N ASP A 168 18.12 -6.53 1.67
CA ASP A 168 17.02 -5.77 2.24
C ASP A 168 15.71 -6.23 1.62
N ASN A 169 14.69 -6.44 2.45
CA ASN A 169 13.33 -6.68 1.97
C ASN A 169 12.47 -5.40 1.91
N TRP A 170 13.14 -4.25 1.92
CA TRP A 170 12.49 -2.96 2.00
C TRP A 170 13.11 -1.94 1.07
N VAL A 171 12.34 -0.90 0.78
CA VAL A 171 12.80 0.35 0.18
C VAL A 171 12.30 1.53 1.00
N GLN A 172 13.13 2.56 1.12
CA GLN A 172 12.84 3.76 1.86
C GLN A 172 12.71 4.96 0.94
N ILE A 173 11.78 5.85 1.28
CA ILE A 173 11.54 7.13 0.64
C ILE A 173 11.81 8.20 1.68
N ALA A 174 12.60 9.22 1.33
CA ALA A 174 12.92 10.30 2.26
C ALA A 174 11.68 11.18 2.51
N SER A 175 11.65 11.81 3.69
CA SER A 175 10.53 12.66 4.10
C SER A 175 10.25 13.83 3.15
N ALA A 176 11.30 14.38 2.54
CA ALA A 176 11.19 15.48 1.59
C ALA A 176 10.60 15.06 0.24
N ASP A 177 10.67 13.78 -0.13
CA ASP A 177 10.20 13.29 -1.43
C ASP A 177 8.68 13.01 -1.43
N VAL A 178 8.11 12.71 -0.25
CA VAL A 178 6.66 12.60 -0.05
C VAL A 178 6.08 13.97 0.33
N THR A 179 5.78 14.74 -0.71
CA THR A 179 5.18 16.08 -0.64
C THR A 179 3.65 16.03 -0.54
N GLY A 180 3.04 17.20 -0.31
CA GLY A 180 1.62 17.33 -0.04
C GLY A 180 1.34 17.47 1.46
N VAL A 181 0.07 17.46 1.82
CA VAL A 181 -0.39 17.65 3.21
C VAL A 181 -1.36 16.56 3.67
N LEU A 182 -1.67 15.60 2.81
CA LEU A 182 -2.54 14.46 3.12
C LEU A 182 -1.88 13.14 2.71
N PRO A 183 -2.22 12.03 3.40
CA PRO A 183 -1.85 10.70 2.96
C PRO A 183 -2.29 10.41 1.52
N ALA A 184 -1.37 9.92 0.70
CA ALA A 184 -1.56 9.77 -0.74
C ALA A 184 -1.39 8.31 -1.19
N GLY A 185 -2.29 7.85 -2.06
CA GLY A 185 -2.15 6.55 -2.70
C GLY A 185 -0.91 6.50 -3.58
N CYS A 186 -0.32 5.32 -3.70
CA CYS A 186 0.80 5.03 -4.57
C CYS A 186 0.48 3.90 -5.57
N GLN A 187 1.28 3.87 -6.63
CA GLN A 187 1.45 2.75 -7.54
C GLN A 187 2.80 2.09 -7.24
N ILE A 188 2.75 0.81 -6.91
CA ILE A 188 3.91 -0.04 -6.64
C ILE A 188 4.01 -1.04 -7.78
N ARG A 189 5.20 -1.13 -8.38
CA ARG A 189 5.54 -2.14 -9.39
C ARG A 189 6.66 -3.01 -8.85
N LEU A 190 6.40 -4.31 -8.74
CA LEU A 190 7.34 -5.34 -8.31
C LEU A 190 7.73 -6.20 -9.51
N THR A 191 8.89 -5.92 -10.11
CA THR A 191 9.35 -6.63 -11.31
C THR A 191 10.13 -7.86 -10.91
N ASN A 192 9.73 -9.03 -11.41
CA ASN A 192 10.37 -10.30 -11.12
C ASN A 192 11.79 -10.38 -11.71
N ASP A 193 12.81 -10.36 -10.84
CA ASP A 193 14.22 -10.21 -11.25
C ASP A 193 15.04 -11.52 -11.11
N ILE A 194 14.41 -12.65 -10.82
CA ILE A 194 15.14 -13.88 -10.46
C ILE A 194 15.67 -14.70 -11.65
N GLY A 195 15.53 -14.20 -12.88
CA GLY A 195 15.90 -14.93 -14.11
C GLY A 195 15.00 -16.13 -14.47
N ALA A 196 13.89 -16.34 -13.76
CA ALA A 196 12.94 -17.42 -14.00
C ALA A 196 11.49 -17.01 -13.70
N THR A 197 10.54 -17.78 -14.21
CA THR A 197 9.12 -17.63 -13.89
C THR A 197 8.84 -18.08 -12.46
N ARG A 198 7.99 -17.33 -11.75
CA ARG A 198 7.47 -17.70 -10.43
C ARG A 198 5.96 -17.64 -10.37
N THR A 199 5.39 -18.58 -9.64
CA THR A 199 3.98 -18.49 -9.24
C THR A 199 3.93 -17.96 -7.83
N TYR A 200 3.94 -16.63 -7.70
CA TYR A 200 3.72 -15.98 -6.42
C TYR A 200 2.29 -16.32 -5.97
N SER A 201 2.13 -16.83 -4.76
CA SER A 201 0.81 -17.07 -4.17
C SER A 201 0.36 -15.90 -3.31
N LYS A 202 1.31 -15.31 -2.57
CA LYS A 202 1.07 -14.20 -1.66
C LYS A 202 2.20 -13.20 -1.73
N ILE A 203 1.89 -11.91 -1.72
CA ILE A 203 2.85 -10.84 -1.53
C ILE A 203 2.32 -9.93 -0.43
N TYR A 204 3.10 -9.80 0.63
CA TYR A 204 2.82 -8.97 1.79
C TYR A 204 3.47 -7.61 1.57
N LEU A 205 2.67 -6.55 1.56
CA LEU A 205 3.14 -5.17 1.47
C LEU A 205 2.81 -4.45 2.77
N ALA A 206 3.82 -3.85 3.39
CA ALA A 206 3.66 -3.12 4.64
C ALA A 206 4.35 -1.76 4.56
N LEU A 207 3.74 -0.74 5.15
CA LEU A 207 4.33 0.59 5.27
C LEU A 207 4.70 0.84 6.73
N ASN A 208 5.94 1.26 6.96
CA ASN A 208 6.37 1.92 8.19
C ASN A 208 6.54 3.41 7.92
N ALA A 209 5.75 4.24 8.58
CA ALA A 209 5.91 5.69 8.55
C ALA A 209 6.16 6.28 9.93
N PHE A 210 5.72 5.59 10.99
CA PHE A 210 5.65 6.15 12.33
C PHE A 210 6.30 5.29 13.42
N SER A 211 6.92 4.17 13.06
CA SER A 211 7.71 3.33 13.99
C SER A 211 9.20 3.51 13.69
N ASP A 212 9.69 4.76 13.79
CA ASP A 212 11.03 5.20 13.37
C ASP A 212 11.66 4.37 12.25
N PRO A 213 11.19 4.53 11.00
CA PRO A 213 11.65 3.68 9.90
C PRO A 213 13.17 3.69 9.71
N GLY A 214 13.88 4.75 10.10
CA GLY A 214 15.32 4.83 9.95
C GLY A 214 16.11 3.90 10.87
N ASN A 215 15.56 3.58 12.05
CA ASN A 215 16.27 2.87 13.12
C ASN A 215 15.59 1.55 13.55
N PHE A 216 14.30 1.39 13.26
CA PHE A 216 13.54 0.21 13.69
C PHE A 216 14.05 -1.08 13.03
N THR A 217 14.48 -2.03 13.87
CA THR A 217 14.85 -3.38 13.45
C THR A 217 13.60 -4.25 13.34
N HIS A 218 13.18 -4.57 12.11
CA HIS A 218 11.95 -5.33 11.84
C HIS A 218 12.16 -6.85 11.78
N ILE A 219 13.39 -7.36 11.77
CA ILE A 219 13.70 -8.80 11.77
C ILE A 219 14.28 -9.24 13.12
N LEU A 220 13.80 -10.40 13.60
CA LEU A 220 14.43 -11.18 14.66
C LEU A 220 14.87 -12.52 14.07
N GLU A 221 16.17 -12.73 14.01
CA GLU A 221 16.74 -13.97 13.47
C GLU A 221 16.43 -15.18 14.36
N GLY A 222 16.14 -16.32 13.76
CA GLY A 222 15.76 -17.54 14.44
C GLY A 222 16.87 -18.04 15.34
N GLU A 223 18.10 -18.05 14.85
CA GLU A 223 19.32 -18.38 15.59
C GLU A 223 19.68 -17.38 16.69
N SER A 224 19.00 -16.22 16.76
CA SER A 224 19.16 -15.25 17.87
C SER A 224 18.28 -15.54 19.08
N ARG A 225 17.53 -16.67 19.08
CA ARG A 225 16.85 -17.21 20.27
C ARG A 225 17.78 -17.29 21.49
N ALA A 226 17.24 -16.95 22.67
CA ALA A 226 18.02 -16.92 23.92
C ALA A 226 18.30 -18.32 24.50
N SER A 227 17.45 -19.31 24.20
CA SER A 227 17.64 -20.70 24.64
C SER A 227 16.81 -21.70 23.84
N GLY A 228 17.24 -22.96 23.83
CA GLY A 228 16.52 -24.07 23.20
C GLY A 228 16.91 -24.34 21.75
N GLY A 229 16.66 -25.57 21.29
CA GLY A 229 16.96 -26.00 19.93
C GLY A 229 18.47 -26.03 19.61
N SER A 230 18.81 -26.10 18.33
CA SER A 230 20.17 -26.08 17.80
C SER A 230 20.26 -25.09 16.64
N ILE A 231 21.43 -24.49 16.43
CA ILE A 231 21.67 -23.67 15.24
C ILE A 231 22.21 -24.59 14.16
N VAL A 232 21.67 -24.45 12.95
CA VAL A 232 22.19 -25.09 11.75
C VAL A 232 22.59 -24.03 10.74
N SER A 233 23.59 -24.31 9.92
CA SER A 233 24.09 -23.41 8.88
C SER A 233 23.74 -23.94 7.50
N ASP A 234 23.14 -23.10 6.67
CA ASP A 234 22.82 -23.36 5.26
C ASP A 234 22.71 -22.01 4.53
N ALA A 235 23.17 -21.93 3.29
CA ALA A 235 23.09 -20.71 2.48
C ALA A 235 21.64 -20.36 2.06
N ALA A 236 20.68 -21.27 2.24
CA ALA A 236 19.25 -21.05 1.99
C ALA A 236 18.50 -20.43 3.18
N TYR A 237 19.21 -20.12 4.27
CA TYR A 237 18.70 -19.48 5.49
C TYR A 237 19.13 -18.01 5.53
N SER A 238 18.27 -17.12 6.05
CA SER A 238 18.65 -15.71 6.27
C SER A 238 19.91 -15.68 7.12
N ASN A 239 20.85 -14.80 6.78
CA ASN A 239 22.12 -14.71 7.49
C ASN A 239 22.94 -16.03 7.54
N GLY A 240 22.59 -17.03 6.71
CA GLY A 240 23.24 -18.34 6.62
C GLY A 240 22.96 -19.31 7.77
N GLN A 241 22.00 -19.01 8.67
CA GLN A 241 21.71 -19.81 9.86
C GLN A 241 20.22 -19.88 10.18
N ALA A 242 19.78 -20.96 10.81
CA ALA A 242 18.41 -21.09 11.30
C ALA A 242 18.35 -21.85 12.63
N LEU A 243 17.26 -21.63 13.37
CA LEU A 243 16.92 -22.42 14.55
C LEU A 243 16.28 -23.76 14.13
N SER A 244 17.00 -24.85 14.37
CA SER A 244 16.50 -26.22 14.23
C SER A 244 16.00 -26.77 15.56
N PHE A 245 14.82 -27.39 15.54
CA PHE A 245 14.28 -28.05 16.73
C PHE A 245 13.34 -29.20 16.37
N ALA A 246 13.20 -30.14 17.30
CA ALA A 246 12.23 -31.21 17.26
C ALA A 246 11.25 -31.12 18.43
N LEU A 247 10.02 -31.55 18.22
CA LEU A 247 8.92 -31.61 19.18
C LEU A 247 8.38 -33.03 19.20
N GLY A 248 8.11 -33.53 20.41
CA GLY A 248 7.54 -34.87 20.59
C GLY A 248 8.43 -35.99 20.06
N SER A 249 7.95 -37.22 20.21
CA SER A 249 8.57 -38.40 19.60
C SER A 249 7.55 -39.54 19.49
N GLY A 250 7.65 -40.34 18.43
CA GLY A 250 6.72 -41.42 18.14
C GLY A 250 5.29 -40.91 18.02
N SER A 251 4.41 -41.30 18.94
CA SER A 251 3.00 -40.87 19.03
C SER A 251 2.74 -39.87 20.17
N THR A 252 3.78 -39.37 20.84
CA THR A 252 3.64 -38.45 21.99
C THR A 252 4.00 -37.02 21.59
N PRO A 253 3.02 -36.09 21.55
CA PRO A 253 3.29 -34.67 21.31
C PRO A 253 4.16 -34.05 22.41
N GLY A 254 5.06 -33.16 22.01
CA GLY A 254 5.85 -32.33 22.92
C GLY A 254 5.48 -30.84 22.80
N THR A 255 5.85 -30.07 23.81
CA THR A 255 5.71 -28.62 23.83
C THR A 255 7.05 -27.97 24.13
N SER A 256 7.44 -26.97 23.33
CA SER A 256 8.64 -26.17 23.55
C SER A 256 8.35 -24.70 23.30
N THR A 257 8.96 -23.83 24.11
CA THR A 257 8.90 -22.37 23.96
C THR A 257 10.28 -21.84 23.63
N PHE A 258 10.36 -21.04 22.58
CA PHE A 258 11.56 -20.31 22.18
C PHE A 258 11.33 -18.83 22.41
N VAL A 259 12.36 -18.10 22.81
CA VAL A 259 12.26 -16.71 23.23
C VAL A 259 13.33 -15.84 22.58
N TRP A 260 12.93 -14.62 22.24
CA TRP A 260 13.77 -13.56 21.68
C TRP A 260 13.66 -12.31 22.54
N THR A 261 14.78 -11.66 22.79
CA THR A 261 14.78 -10.34 23.44
C THR A 261 14.18 -9.32 22.48
N LEU A 262 13.23 -8.54 22.98
CA LEU A 262 12.77 -7.30 22.33
C LEU A 262 13.49 -6.14 23.03
N PRO A 263 14.54 -5.56 22.43
CA PRO A 263 15.32 -4.51 23.07
C PRO A 263 14.46 -3.28 23.39
N ALA A 264 14.86 -2.53 24.42
CA ALA A 264 14.18 -1.29 24.78
C ALA A 264 14.15 -0.30 23.59
N ALA A 265 15.24 -0.17 22.82
CA ALA A 265 15.31 0.69 21.65
C ALA A 265 14.22 0.33 20.61
N THR A 266 14.12 -0.94 20.21
CA THR A 266 13.09 -1.41 19.27
C THR A 266 11.67 -1.11 19.76
N LEU A 267 11.42 -1.20 21.07
CA LEU A 267 10.10 -0.91 21.65
C LEU A 267 9.82 0.60 21.77
N GLN A 268 10.85 1.43 21.92
CA GLN A 268 10.74 2.88 21.88
C GLN A 268 10.44 3.36 20.46
N ASP A 269 11.09 2.76 19.46
CA ASP A 269 10.84 2.99 18.03
C ASP A 269 9.44 2.53 17.63
N ALA A 270 9.00 1.36 18.13
CA ALA A 270 7.65 0.83 17.89
C ALA A 270 6.54 1.70 18.50
N ALA A 271 6.83 2.44 19.57
CA ALA A 271 5.95 3.41 20.22
C ALA A 271 4.51 2.92 20.51
N GLY A 272 4.34 1.62 20.80
CA GLY A 272 3.05 1.01 21.11
C GLY A 272 2.18 0.67 19.91
N ARG A 273 2.76 0.67 18.71
CA ARG A 273 2.05 0.37 17.46
C ARG A 273 1.81 -1.12 17.29
N LEU A 274 0.95 -1.42 16.32
CA LEU A 274 0.60 -2.79 15.95
C LEU A 274 1.55 -3.29 14.87
N PHE A 275 1.96 -4.55 15.01
CA PHE A 275 2.79 -5.26 14.05
C PHE A 275 2.15 -6.61 13.74
N ARG A 276 2.19 -7.05 12.50
CA ARG A 276 1.84 -8.42 12.13
C ARG A 276 3.08 -9.29 12.20
N LEU A 277 3.00 -10.41 12.90
CA LEU A 277 4.11 -11.35 13.03
C LEU A 277 4.11 -12.31 11.84
N LEU A 278 5.03 -12.11 10.91
CA LEU A 278 5.27 -13.03 9.80
C LEU A 278 6.51 -13.85 10.10
N VAL A 279 6.33 -15.14 10.34
CA VAL A 279 7.42 -16.06 10.71
C VAL A 279 7.79 -16.91 9.50
N ARG A 280 9.06 -16.89 9.11
CA ARG A 280 9.56 -17.77 8.05
C ARG A 280 10.05 -19.08 8.65
N PHE A 281 9.54 -20.17 8.10
CA PHE A 281 10.12 -21.50 8.28
C PHE A 281 10.85 -21.89 7.00
N ALA A 282 12.15 -22.17 7.07
CA ALA A 282 12.91 -22.62 5.90
C ALA A 282 12.55 -24.06 5.47
N GLY A 283 11.91 -24.80 6.38
CA GLY A 283 11.41 -26.15 6.13
C GLY A 283 10.85 -26.78 7.39
N GLY A 284 10.20 -27.93 7.22
CA GLY A 284 9.73 -28.70 8.35
C GLY A 284 9.00 -29.98 7.94
N LEU A 285 8.87 -30.86 8.93
CA LEU A 285 8.13 -32.13 8.88
C LEU A 285 7.24 -32.23 10.11
N GLY A 286 6.03 -32.78 9.97
CA GLY A 286 5.11 -33.00 11.08
C GLY A 286 4.17 -31.82 11.32
N THR A 287 2.94 -32.10 11.71
CA THR A 287 1.95 -31.05 12.03
C THR A 287 2.16 -30.51 13.45
N THR A 288 2.07 -29.20 13.59
CA THR A 288 2.20 -28.50 14.88
C THR A 288 1.22 -27.35 14.97
N THR A 289 0.83 -27.00 16.19
CA THR A 289 0.19 -25.72 16.48
C THR A 289 1.17 -24.83 17.22
N ALA A 290 1.17 -23.54 16.90
CA ALA A 290 2.03 -22.57 17.56
C ALA A 290 1.27 -21.28 17.88
N TYR A 291 1.70 -20.57 18.91
CA TYR A 291 1.18 -19.24 19.23
C TYR A 291 2.30 -18.32 19.72
N ALA A 292 2.09 -17.02 19.57
CA ALA A 292 3.02 -15.99 19.99
C ALA A 292 2.58 -15.34 21.31
N GLU A 293 3.54 -14.88 22.11
CA GLU A 293 3.31 -14.09 23.32
C GLU A 293 4.32 -12.97 23.44
N VAL A 294 3.87 -11.85 23.99
CA VAL A 294 4.75 -10.81 24.53
C VAL A 294 4.76 -10.97 26.04
N ARG A 295 5.96 -11.07 26.61
CA ARG A 295 6.19 -11.27 28.04
C ARG A 295 7.00 -10.12 28.61
N ALA A 296 6.89 -9.91 29.92
CA ALA A 296 7.80 -9.03 30.65
C ALA A 296 9.26 -9.46 30.42
N ALA A 297 10.22 -8.53 30.56
CA ALA A 297 11.64 -8.77 30.27
C ALA A 297 12.24 -10.01 30.96
N ASN A 298 11.73 -10.37 32.14
CA ASN A 298 12.15 -11.55 32.89
C ASN A 298 11.46 -12.86 32.47
N GLY A 299 10.60 -12.82 31.45
CA GLY A 299 9.80 -13.93 30.94
C GLY A 299 8.63 -14.40 31.81
N ALA A 300 8.49 -13.86 33.03
CA ALA A 300 7.61 -14.41 34.06
C ALA A 300 6.12 -14.11 33.82
N ASN A 301 5.81 -12.93 33.30
CA ASN A 301 4.43 -12.48 33.10
C ASN A 301 4.11 -12.37 31.60
N VAL A 302 3.00 -12.96 31.18
CA VAL A 302 2.45 -12.79 29.83
C VAL A 302 1.66 -11.49 29.80
N LEU A 303 2.04 -10.58 28.90
CA LEU A 303 1.41 -9.28 28.71
C LEU A 303 0.42 -9.30 27.54
N TRP A 304 0.69 -10.14 26.55
CA TRP A 304 -0.18 -10.38 25.41
C TRP A 304 0.05 -11.82 24.90
N ARG A 305 -1.02 -12.43 24.38
CA ARG A 305 -0.98 -13.76 23.75
C ARG A 305 -1.86 -13.73 22.50
N GLY A 306 -1.33 -14.27 21.40
CA GLY A 306 -2.04 -14.44 20.14
C GLY A 306 -2.79 -15.77 20.06
N ASP A 307 -3.48 -15.96 18.93
CA ASP A 307 -4.22 -17.19 18.65
C ASP A 307 -3.30 -18.36 18.31
N ASN A 308 -3.84 -19.58 18.40
CA ASN A 308 -3.14 -20.78 17.93
C ASN A 308 -3.20 -20.85 16.40
N VAL A 309 -2.04 -20.98 15.79
CA VAL A 309 -1.86 -21.12 14.34
C VAL A 309 -1.43 -22.54 14.02
N ALA A 310 -2.10 -23.16 13.05
CA ALA A 310 -1.71 -24.47 12.54
C ALA A 310 -0.56 -24.34 11.54
N LEU A 311 0.48 -25.15 11.73
CA LEU A 311 1.63 -25.25 10.83
C LEU A 311 1.52 -26.57 10.04
N PRO A 312 1.57 -26.51 8.70
CA PRO A 312 1.35 -27.67 7.85
C PRO A 312 2.49 -28.69 7.94
N ASP A 313 2.19 -29.93 7.59
CA ASP A 313 3.10 -31.07 7.72
C ASP A 313 4.39 -30.94 6.90
N LEU A 314 4.31 -30.33 5.71
CA LEU A 314 5.39 -30.25 4.73
C LEU A 314 5.55 -28.81 4.22
N TYR A 315 6.77 -28.53 3.75
CA TYR A 315 7.23 -27.27 3.14
C TYR A 315 7.59 -26.15 4.13
N GLY A 316 8.56 -25.34 3.70
CA GLY A 316 8.85 -24.03 4.28
C GLY A 316 7.94 -22.95 3.69
N GLY A 317 7.90 -21.79 4.32
CA GLY A 317 7.06 -20.66 3.90
C GLY A 317 6.90 -19.61 5.01
N LEU A 318 6.06 -18.62 4.72
CA LEU A 318 5.71 -17.58 5.69
C LEU A 318 4.42 -17.99 6.40
N THR A 319 4.42 -17.88 7.72
CA THR A 319 3.23 -18.09 8.54
C THR A 319 2.89 -16.83 9.30
N ASP A 320 1.64 -16.44 9.23
CA ASP A 320 1.08 -15.29 9.93
C ASP A 320 0.61 -15.69 11.33
N PHE A 321 1.24 -15.11 12.36
CA PHE A 321 0.90 -15.29 13.77
C PHE A 321 -0.07 -14.23 14.29
N GLY A 322 -0.63 -13.41 13.39
CA GLY A 322 -1.57 -12.35 13.72
C GLY A 322 -0.88 -11.05 14.14
N VAL A 323 -1.70 -10.15 14.67
CA VAL A 323 -1.29 -8.79 15.02
C VAL A 323 -0.96 -8.68 16.50
N VAL A 324 0.24 -8.23 16.81
CA VAL A 324 0.79 -8.01 18.15
C VAL A 324 0.97 -6.50 18.42
N PRO A 325 0.59 -5.99 19.60
CA PRO A 325 0.97 -4.66 20.05
C PRO A 325 2.41 -4.64 20.59
N LEU A 326 3.26 -3.75 20.06
CA LEU A 326 4.64 -3.61 20.50
C LEU A 326 4.98 -2.18 20.97
N PRO A 327 5.25 -2.02 22.27
CA PRO A 327 4.82 -2.88 23.38
C PRO A 327 3.32 -2.71 23.68
N PRO A 328 2.71 -3.66 24.41
CA PRO A 328 1.34 -3.48 24.91
C PRO A 328 1.29 -2.32 25.91
N GLY A 329 0.33 -1.41 25.75
CA GLY A 329 0.14 -0.27 26.66
C GLY A 329 -0.17 1.08 25.99
N GLY A 330 -0.04 1.18 24.66
CA GLY A 330 -0.33 2.39 23.90
C GLY A 330 0.90 3.26 23.63
N TYR A 331 0.71 4.54 23.30
CA TYR A 331 1.82 5.39 22.88
C TYR A 331 2.76 5.79 24.02
N SER A 332 4.06 5.49 23.87
CA SER A 332 5.16 6.02 24.68
C SER A 332 6.49 5.80 23.97
N THR A 333 7.45 6.69 24.18
CA THR A 333 8.82 6.59 23.65
C THR A 333 9.84 6.19 24.72
N ALA A 334 9.37 5.81 25.92
CA ALA A 334 10.21 5.49 27.08
C ALA A 334 10.04 4.03 27.54
N TYR A 335 9.76 3.13 26.61
CA TYR A 335 9.54 1.73 26.92
C TYR A 335 10.85 1.00 27.30
N GLY A 336 10.72 0.05 28.23
CA GLY A 336 11.77 -0.90 28.58
C GLY A 336 11.69 -2.17 27.74
N ALA A 337 12.74 -3.00 27.81
CA ALA A 337 12.81 -4.25 27.07
C ALA A 337 11.68 -5.23 27.44
N LEU A 338 11.31 -6.09 26.50
CA LEU A 338 10.37 -7.20 26.67
C LEU A 338 10.93 -8.48 26.05
N THR A 339 10.14 -9.54 26.06
CA THR A 339 10.49 -10.81 25.41
C THR A 339 9.36 -11.25 24.49
N LEU A 340 9.70 -11.60 23.25
CA LEU A 340 8.80 -12.32 22.34
C LEU A 340 9.00 -13.82 22.56
N ALA A 341 7.92 -14.56 22.72
CA ALA A 341 7.96 -16.02 22.85
C ALA A 341 7.10 -16.69 21.78
N LEU A 342 7.61 -17.74 21.17
CA LEU A 342 6.82 -18.65 20.33
C LEU A 342 6.76 -20.01 21.01
N THR A 343 5.54 -20.47 21.30
CA THR A 343 5.31 -21.79 21.89
C THR A 343 4.70 -22.72 20.86
N PHE A 344 5.33 -23.88 20.69
CA PHE A 344 4.93 -24.90 19.73
C PHE A 344 4.46 -26.14 20.47
N THR A 345 3.43 -26.80 19.96
CA THR A 345 2.94 -28.09 20.46
C THR A 345 2.65 -29.02 19.29
N GLY A 346 3.15 -30.26 19.37
CA GLY A 346 2.92 -31.27 18.34
C GLY A 346 4.04 -32.29 18.23
N ILE A 347 4.14 -32.94 17.07
CA ILE A 347 5.21 -33.87 16.72
C ILE A 347 5.80 -33.40 15.40
N ALA A 348 6.95 -32.73 15.45
CA ALA A 348 7.54 -32.12 14.25
C ALA A 348 9.04 -31.87 14.39
N ALA A 349 9.71 -31.71 13.25
CA ALA A 349 11.01 -31.10 13.13
C ALA A 349 10.89 -29.82 12.29
N ARG A 350 11.46 -28.70 12.73
CA ARG A 350 11.31 -27.40 12.08
C ARG A 350 12.64 -26.66 11.99
N TYR A 351 12.71 -25.80 10.98
CA TYR A 351 13.78 -24.81 10.79
C TYR A 351 13.15 -23.43 10.76
N LEU A 352 13.21 -22.70 11.87
CA LEU A 352 12.74 -21.32 11.95
C LEU A 352 13.88 -20.40 11.54
N ASP A 353 13.64 -19.63 10.48
CA ASP A 353 14.64 -18.76 9.86
C ASP A 353 14.63 -17.38 10.52
N PHE A 354 13.51 -16.66 10.39
CA PHE A 354 13.34 -15.35 11.01
C PHE A 354 11.90 -15.10 11.44
N ILE A 355 11.72 -14.10 12.29
CA ILE A 355 10.44 -13.51 12.67
C ILE A 355 10.45 -12.05 12.23
N GLN A 356 9.55 -11.68 11.33
CA GLN A 356 9.37 -10.30 10.93
C GLN A 356 8.26 -9.60 11.73
N LEU A 357 8.63 -8.51 12.37
CA LEU A 357 7.76 -7.51 12.95
C LEU A 357 7.25 -6.59 11.82
N THR A 358 6.17 -7.00 11.15
CA THR A 358 5.65 -6.31 9.97
C THR A 358 4.79 -5.12 10.39
N PRO A 359 5.17 -3.87 10.10
CA PRO A 359 4.44 -2.67 10.55
C PRO A 359 3.03 -2.59 9.96
N MET A 360 2.09 -2.05 10.73
CA MET A 360 0.67 -1.96 10.33
C MET A 360 0.19 -0.53 10.07
N ASP A 361 1.09 0.45 9.84
CA ASP A 361 0.66 1.80 9.44
C ASP A 361 -0.13 1.75 8.11
N ALA A 362 0.25 0.81 7.23
CA ALA A 362 -0.63 0.25 6.21
C ALA A 362 -0.16 -1.17 5.86
N PHE A 363 -1.11 -2.07 5.57
CA PHE A 363 -0.82 -3.46 5.22
C PHE A 363 -1.77 -3.94 4.12
N VAL A 364 -1.20 -4.55 3.08
CA VAL A 364 -1.90 -5.14 1.94
C VAL A 364 -1.35 -6.53 1.69
N LEU A 365 -2.25 -7.50 1.52
CA LEU A 365 -1.92 -8.82 1.01
C LEU A 365 -2.39 -8.90 -0.44
N LEU A 366 -1.46 -9.17 -1.36
CA LEU A 366 -1.77 -9.51 -2.74
C LEU A 366 -1.80 -11.02 -2.89
N GLU A 367 -2.84 -11.53 -3.53
CA GLU A 367 -2.93 -12.93 -3.94
C GLU A 367 -2.86 -12.98 -5.46
N CYS A 368 -1.83 -13.65 -5.98
CA CYS A 368 -1.61 -13.79 -7.41
C CYS A 368 -2.07 -15.19 -7.86
N MET A 369 -2.91 -15.24 -8.88
CA MET A 369 -3.54 -16.49 -9.34
C MET A 369 -2.87 -17.09 -10.58
N ALA A 370 -1.80 -16.45 -11.08
CA ALA A 370 -1.10 -16.86 -12.28
C ALA A 370 0.43 -16.65 -12.14
N PRO A 371 1.23 -17.37 -12.94
CA PRO A 371 2.67 -17.15 -12.97
C PRO A 371 3.04 -15.75 -13.46
N CYS A 372 4.14 -15.22 -12.91
CA CYS A 372 4.81 -13.99 -13.30
C CYS A 372 6.18 -14.36 -13.88
N ALA A 373 6.37 -14.15 -15.18
CA ALA A 373 7.63 -14.44 -15.86
C ALA A 373 8.73 -13.45 -15.44
N HIS A 374 9.99 -13.81 -15.71
CA HIS A 374 11.10 -12.86 -15.51
C HIS A 374 10.90 -11.60 -16.35
N GLY A 375 11.06 -10.43 -15.73
CA GLY A 375 10.82 -9.12 -16.36
C GLY A 375 9.35 -8.67 -16.38
N GLU A 376 8.40 -9.55 -16.06
CA GLU A 376 7.02 -9.14 -15.76
C GLU A 376 6.94 -8.53 -14.37
N ALA A 377 5.86 -7.77 -14.12
CA ALA A 377 5.70 -7.11 -12.83
C ALA A 377 4.32 -7.32 -12.22
N VAL A 378 4.28 -7.58 -10.92
CA VAL A 378 3.06 -7.44 -10.13
C VAL A 378 2.87 -5.96 -9.82
N VAL A 379 1.72 -5.40 -10.16
CA VAL A 379 1.37 -4.00 -9.95
C VAL A 379 0.26 -3.90 -8.92
N TYR A 380 0.49 -3.09 -7.89
CA TYR A 380 -0.53 -2.61 -6.96
C TYR A 380 -0.70 -1.10 -7.16
N ASP A 381 -1.85 -0.69 -7.65
CA ASP A 381 -2.18 0.71 -7.89
C ASP A 381 -3.33 1.13 -6.98
N SER A 382 -2.98 1.67 -5.81
CA SER A 382 -3.98 2.24 -4.91
C SER A 382 -4.52 3.57 -5.39
N ILE A 383 -3.96 4.23 -6.41
CA ILE A 383 -4.47 5.51 -6.90
C ILE A 383 -5.75 5.26 -7.68
N GLU A 384 -5.72 4.28 -8.59
CA GLU A 384 -6.84 3.88 -9.42
C GLU A 384 -7.61 2.66 -8.88
N ASP A 385 -7.18 2.11 -7.73
CA ASP A 385 -7.70 0.90 -7.07
C ASP A 385 -7.70 -0.34 -7.99
N ARG A 386 -6.54 -0.62 -8.60
CA ARG A 386 -6.33 -1.74 -9.54
C ARG A 386 -5.12 -2.57 -9.14
N GLN A 387 -5.17 -3.87 -9.41
CA GLN A 387 -4.06 -4.78 -9.22
C GLN A 387 -4.00 -5.77 -10.38
N TYR A 388 -2.81 -6.04 -10.90
CA TYR A 388 -2.62 -6.85 -12.10
C TYR A 388 -1.16 -7.30 -12.26
N ILE A 389 -0.94 -8.27 -13.14
CA ILE A 389 0.38 -8.55 -13.70
C ILE A 389 0.55 -7.73 -14.97
N LEU A 390 1.63 -6.97 -15.06
CA LEU A 390 2.03 -6.24 -16.26
C LEU A 390 2.98 -7.12 -17.09
N SER A 391 2.48 -7.59 -18.23
CA SER A 391 3.24 -8.36 -19.22
C SER A 391 3.48 -7.50 -20.47
N GLY A 392 4.68 -6.95 -20.58
CA GLY A 392 4.99 -5.93 -21.58
C GLY A 392 4.13 -4.67 -21.39
N ALA A 393 3.16 -4.47 -22.28
CA ALA A 393 2.18 -3.38 -22.22
C ALA A 393 0.75 -3.86 -21.83
N THR A 394 0.58 -5.15 -21.56
CA THR A 394 -0.73 -5.76 -21.27
C THR A 394 -0.94 -5.87 -19.77
N GLU A 395 -2.10 -5.40 -19.29
CA GLU A 395 -2.53 -5.56 -17.90
C GLU A 395 -3.37 -6.85 -17.75
N LEU A 396 -2.89 -7.79 -16.94
CA LEU A 396 -3.52 -9.09 -16.70
C LEU A 396 -4.14 -9.11 -15.30
N GLY A 397 -5.47 -9.16 -15.20
CA GLY A 397 -6.24 -9.11 -13.94
C GLY A 397 -6.15 -10.38 -13.08
N TYR A 398 -4.94 -10.85 -12.80
CA TYR A 398 -4.66 -12.09 -12.05
C TYR A 398 -4.30 -11.85 -10.59
N VAL A 399 -4.44 -10.62 -10.11
CA VAL A 399 -4.03 -10.22 -8.77
C VAL A 399 -5.24 -9.68 -8.05
N THR A 400 -5.45 -10.15 -6.83
CA THR A 400 -6.43 -9.59 -5.91
C THR A 400 -5.72 -9.00 -4.71
N ALA A 401 -6.31 -7.99 -4.09
CA ALA A 401 -5.77 -7.36 -2.88
C ALA A 401 -6.77 -7.46 -1.73
N SER A 402 -6.25 -7.73 -0.53
CA SER A 402 -6.99 -7.66 0.73
C SER A 402 -6.19 -6.87 1.76
N GLY A 403 -6.86 -6.44 2.83
CA GLY A 403 -6.29 -5.56 3.85
C GLY A 403 -6.71 -4.10 3.67
N GLY A 404 -5.84 -3.19 4.08
CA GLY A 404 -6.06 -1.74 4.00
C GLY A 404 -5.64 -1.15 2.65
N ARG A 405 -5.45 0.17 2.61
CA ARG A 405 -4.86 0.88 1.47
C ARG A 405 -3.47 1.37 1.86
N LEU A 406 -2.49 1.20 0.98
CA LEU A 406 -1.16 1.81 1.19
C LEU A 406 -1.25 3.30 0.85
N LEU A 407 -1.11 4.13 1.88
CA LEU A 407 -1.10 5.58 1.77
C LEU A 407 0.24 6.10 2.30
N LEU A 408 1.03 6.71 1.41
CA LEU A 408 2.27 7.38 1.78
C LEU A 408 1.96 8.58 2.66
N GLN A 409 2.74 8.73 3.73
CA GLN A 409 2.56 9.78 4.72
C GLN A 409 3.47 10.97 4.39
N PRO A 410 2.93 12.18 4.18
CA PRO A 410 3.75 13.34 3.81
C PRO A 410 4.63 13.82 4.96
N GLY A 411 5.82 14.34 4.64
CA GLY A 411 6.72 14.98 5.60
C GLY A 411 7.42 14.03 6.59
N VAL A 412 7.25 12.71 6.44
CA VAL A 412 7.92 11.68 7.26
C VAL A 412 8.59 10.64 6.36
N ILE A 413 9.58 9.92 6.89
CA ILE A 413 10.20 8.81 6.17
C ILE A 413 9.14 7.73 5.96
N ASN A 414 9.09 7.15 4.75
CA ASN A 414 8.21 6.05 4.42
C ASN A 414 9.06 4.84 4.03
N ARG A 415 8.94 3.72 4.73
CA ARG A 415 9.59 2.46 4.37
C ARG A 415 8.55 1.43 3.95
N LEU A 416 8.61 1.02 2.68
CA LEU A 416 7.82 -0.09 2.15
C LEU A 416 8.61 -1.37 2.40
N ILE A 417 8.02 -2.30 3.15
CA ILE A 417 8.55 -3.63 3.41
C ILE A 417 7.73 -4.63 2.59
N VAL A 418 8.42 -5.58 1.97
CA VAL A 418 7.82 -6.60 1.10
C VAL A 418 8.32 -7.98 1.50
N LEU A 419 7.40 -8.92 1.65
CA LEU A 419 7.72 -10.34 1.70
C LEU A 419 6.81 -11.09 0.73
N GLN A 420 7.21 -12.28 0.32
CA GLN A 420 6.44 -13.06 -0.64
C GLN A 420 6.50 -14.56 -0.37
N GLU A 421 5.46 -15.23 -0.87
CA GLU A 421 5.41 -16.67 -1.00
C GLU A 421 5.15 -17.08 -2.44
N ASN A 422 5.79 -18.16 -2.87
CA ASN A 422 5.61 -18.80 -4.15
C ASN A 422 5.08 -20.25 -3.97
N THR A 423 4.66 -20.88 -5.06
CA THR A 423 4.30 -22.31 -5.09
C THR A 423 5.24 -23.14 -5.95
N THR A 424 6.41 -22.59 -6.30
CA THR A 424 7.43 -23.22 -7.13
C THR A 424 8.50 -23.83 -6.23
N GLY A 425 8.61 -25.16 -6.22
CA GLY A 425 9.60 -25.86 -5.40
C GLY A 425 9.06 -26.32 -4.04
N THR A 426 9.98 -26.61 -3.10
CA THR A 426 9.68 -27.19 -1.77
C THR A 426 9.74 -26.17 -0.64
N ASN A 427 10.26 -24.97 -0.87
CA ASN A 427 10.22 -23.87 0.07
C ASN A 427 9.40 -22.74 -0.56
N ARG A 428 8.29 -22.36 0.09
CA ARG A 428 7.39 -21.35 -0.45
C ARG A 428 7.88 -19.93 -0.18
N GLY A 429 8.82 -19.70 0.73
CA GLY A 429 9.39 -18.39 1.00
C GLY A 429 10.90 -18.40 0.74
N GLU A 430 11.34 -18.68 -0.48
CA GLU A 430 12.77 -18.71 -0.82
C GLU A 430 13.42 -17.33 -0.58
N ILE A 431 14.51 -17.26 0.20
CA ILE A 431 15.20 -15.99 0.52
C ILE A 431 15.87 -15.37 -0.72
N SER A 432 16.29 -16.22 -1.66
CA SER A 432 16.96 -15.79 -2.89
C SER A 432 16.00 -15.13 -3.89
N GLU A 433 14.70 -15.19 -3.65
CA GLU A 433 13.75 -14.50 -4.53
C GLU A 433 13.83 -12.99 -4.34
N SER A 434 13.75 -12.28 -5.45
CA SER A 434 13.94 -10.84 -5.49
C SER A 434 12.95 -10.15 -6.41
N PHE A 435 12.69 -8.89 -6.09
CA PHE A 435 11.99 -7.96 -6.96
C PHE A 435 12.81 -6.71 -7.19
N THR A 436 12.68 -6.11 -8.36
CA THR A 436 12.98 -4.69 -8.56
C THR A 436 11.73 -3.88 -8.29
N VAL A 437 11.77 -3.04 -7.25
CA VAL A 437 10.66 -2.17 -6.82
C VAL A 437 10.74 -0.82 -7.50
N LEU A 438 9.63 -0.36 -8.08
CA LEU A 438 9.44 1.00 -8.52
C LEU A 438 8.17 1.57 -7.87
N LEU A 439 8.27 2.79 -7.33
CA LEU A 439 7.15 3.43 -6.64
C LEU A 439 6.84 4.79 -7.24
N ARG A 440 5.55 5.06 -7.47
CA ARG A 440 5.06 6.33 -8.00
C ARG A 440 3.85 6.81 -7.20
N TYR A 441 3.65 8.11 -7.13
CA TYR A 441 2.50 8.67 -6.41
C TYR A 441 2.07 10.04 -6.96
N ARG A 442 0.93 10.52 -6.46
CA ARG A 442 0.42 11.87 -6.70
C ARG A 442 0.26 12.57 -5.35
N PRO A 443 1.00 13.66 -5.07
CA PRO A 443 0.83 14.45 -3.85
C PRO A 443 -0.62 14.90 -3.67
N ARG A 444 -1.10 14.97 -2.41
CA ARG A 444 -2.47 15.38 -2.07
C ARG A 444 -2.55 16.63 -1.21
N ARG A 445 -3.60 17.44 -1.42
CA ARG A 445 -3.96 18.61 -0.61
C ARG A 445 -5.46 18.78 -0.44
N LEU A 446 -5.89 19.46 0.62
CA LEU A 446 -7.31 19.72 0.91
C LEU A 446 -7.90 20.86 0.05
N THR A 447 -7.08 21.86 -0.28
CA THR A 447 -7.51 23.06 -1.01
C THR A 447 -6.46 23.46 -2.03
N ILE A 448 -6.88 24.25 -3.03
CA ILE A 448 -6.05 24.83 -4.07
C ILE A 448 -5.86 26.32 -3.85
#